data_AF-A0AAU6V201-F1
#
_entry.id   AF-A0AAU6V201-F1
#
_cell.length_a   1.000
_cell.length_b   1.000
_cell.length_c   1.000
_cell.angle_alpha   90.00
_cell.angle_beta   90.00
_cell.angle_gamma   90.00
#
_symmetry.space_group_name_H-M   'P 1'
#
loop_
_entity.id
_entity.type
_entity.pdbx_description
1 polymer ?
#
loop_
_entity_poly.entity_id
_entity_poly.type
_entity_poly.pdbx_seq_one_letter_code
_entity_poly.pdbx_strand_id
1 'polypeptide(L)'
;MPVNSILGVFAKSPIKPLQEHIDKVYDCASLLVPFFEATIAEDWDNAVTIRKKISQEEKEADSLKREIRLTLPGGLFMPVERTDLLELLTQQDKIANKAKDISGRIIGRQLLVPQTIQTPFIAYLQRCLDAVALAKEAINELDDLLEAGFRGREVDLVAKMISELDAIEEDTDDLQIQVRRQLFAMEAELNPIDVMFLYKIIEWVGDLADLAERVGSRLELMLARV
;
A
#
# COMPACT_ATOMS: atom_id res chain seq x y z
N MET A 1 -27.74 12.96 32.54
CA MET A 1 -28.53 12.08 31.65
C MET A 1 -27.59 11.52 30.59
N PRO A 2 -27.28 10.23 30.53
CA PRO A 2 -26.63 9.68 29.37
C PRO A 2 -27.74 9.36 28.36
N VAL A 3 -27.80 10.12 27.29
CA VAL A 3 -28.57 9.75 26.11
C VAL A 3 -27.79 8.63 25.43
N ASN A 4 -27.87 7.42 25.99
CA ASN A 4 -27.53 6.19 25.27
C ASN A 4 -28.61 6.00 24.21
N SER A 5 -28.50 6.77 23.12
CA SER A 5 -29.33 6.55 21.97
C SER A 5 -28.81 5.29 21.29
N ILE A 6 -29.55 4.20 21.41
CA ILE A 6 -29.40 2.98 20.60
C ILE A 6 -29.34 3.36 19.09
N LEU A 7 -29.91 4.50 18.69
CA LEU A 7 -29.86 5.04 17.33
C LEU A 7 -28.54 5.73 16.95
N GLY A 8 -27.74 6.20 17.92
CA GLY A 8 -26.42 6.79 17.64
C GLY A 8 -25.36 5.74 17.29
N VAL A 9 -25.63 4.47 17.58
CA VAL A 9 -24.76 3.31 17.33
C VAL A 9 -24.94 2.77 15.91
N PHE A 10 -26.01 3.15 15.20
CA PHE A 10 -26.28 2.76 13.81
C PHE A 10 -25.74 3.74 12.75
N ALA A 11 -25.00 4.79 13.13
CA ALA A 11 -24.84 5.96 12.27
C ALA A 11 -23.49 6.12 11.53
N LYS A 12 -22.52 5.21 11.71
CA LYS A 12 -21.25 5.26 10.95
C LYS A 12 -20.75 3.86 10.62
N SER A 13 -20.43 3.63 9.34
CA SER A 13 -19.82 2.39 8.87
C SER A 13 -18.54 2.09 9.66
N PRO A 14 -18.35 0.85 10.16
CA PRO A 14 -17.11 0.43 10.82
C PRO A 14 -15.92 0.39 9.85
N ILE A 15 -16.17 0.45 8.54
CA ILE A 15 -15.14 0.40 7.50
C ILE A 15 -14.62 1.80 7.16
N LYS A 16 -15.46 2.82 7.26
CA LYS A 16 -15.10 4.19 6.85
C LYS A 16 -13.76 4.70 7.41
N PRO A 17 -13.41 4.46 8.68
CA PRO A 17 -12.08 4.83 9.19
C PRO A 17 -10.93 4.07 8.49
N LEU A 18 -11.14 2.81 8.08
CA LEU A 18 -10.17 2.05 7.31
C LEU A 18 -10.04 2.57 5.86
N GLN A 19 -11.12 3.08 5.26
CA GLN A 19 -11.10 3.75 3.95
C GLN A 19 -10.23 5.01 4.01
N GLU A 20 -10.49 5.88 4.99
CA GLU A 20 -9.70 7.09 5.22
C GLU A 20 -8.22 6.77 5.46
N HIS A 21 -7.93 5.67 6.17
CA HIS A 21 -6.56 5.21 6.39
C HIS A 21 -5.90 4.68 5.10
N ILE A 22 -6.56 3.81 4.31
CA ILE A 22 -5.96 3.31 3.08
C ILE A 22 -5.78 4.40 2.02
N ASP A 23 -6.68 5.37 1.93
CA ASP A 23 -6.53 6.52 1.04
C ASP A 23 -5.23 7.28 1.38
N LYS A 24 -5.01 7.55 2.67
CA LYS A 24 -3.79 8.20 3.17
C LYS A 24 -2.53 7.37 2.94
N VAL A 25 -2.61 6.05 3.11
CA VAL A 25 -1.52 5.11 2.82
C VAL A 25 -1.16 5.11 1.33
N TYR A 26 -2.17 5.09 0.45
CA TYR A 26 -1.97 5.13 -0.99
C TYR A 26 -1.33 6.45 -1.43
N ASP A 27 -1.79 7.58 -0.89
CA ASP A 27 -1.19 8.90 -1.16
C ASP A 27 0.27 8.93 -0.73
N CYS A 28 0.60 8.37 0.44
CA CYS A 28 1.97 8.23 0.93
C CYS A 28 2.85 7.40 -0.02
N ALA A 29 2.37 6.23 -0.46
CA ALA A 29 3.11 5.36 -1.37
C ALA A 29 3.28 5.96 -2.76
N SER A 30 2.24 6.63 -3.28
CA SER A 30 2.24 7.26 -4.60
C SER A 30 3.28 8.37 -4.75
N LEU A 31 3.67 9.02 -3.65
CA LEU A 31 4.76 10.00 -3.63
C LEU A 31 6.13 9.39 -3.98
N LEU A 32 6.28 8.06 -3.99
CA LEU A 32 7.52 7.42 -4.42
C LEU A 32 7.84 7.69 -5.90
N VAL A 33 6.85 7.81 -6.78
CA VAL A 33 7.07 8.10 -8.21
C VAL A 33 7.76 9.46 -8.38
N PRO A 34 7.17 10.59 -7.96
CA PRO A 34 7.84 11.89 -8.09
C PRO A 34 9.12 11.98 -7.25
N PHE A 35 9.23 11.21 -6.15
CA PHE A 35 10.47 11.09 -5.40
C PHE A 35 11.59 10.48 -6.25
N PHE A 36 11.36 9.33 -6.89
CA PHE A 36 12.36 8.68 -7.73
C PHE A 36 12.67 9.51 -8.98
N GLU A 37 11.67 10.13 -9.60
CA GLU A 37 11.88 11.07 -10.72
C GLU A 37 12.83 12.22 -10.31
N ALA A 38 12.66 12.80 -9.13
CA ALA A 38 13.57 13.83 -8.61
C ALA A 38 14.98 13.29 -8.40
N THR A 39 15.14 12.06 -7.88
CA THR A 39 16.48 11.46 -7.73
C THR A 39 17.14 11.13 -9.07
N ILE A 40 16.36 10.74 -10.08
CA ILE A 40 16.83 10.46 -11.44
C ILE A 40 17.30 11.75 -12.12
N ALA A 41 16.61 12.86 -11.86
CA ALA A 41 17.03 14.20 -12.30
C ALA A 41 18.18 14.79 -11.46
N GLU A 42 18.68 14.04 -10.47
CA GLU A 42 19.69 14.47 -9.49
C GLU A 42 19.31 15.73 -8.68
N ASP A 43 18.01 16.06 -8.63
CA ASP A 43 17.46 17.14 -7.82
C ASP A 43 17.22 16.65 -6.39
N TRP A 44 18.31 16.50 -5.65
CA TRP A 44 18.29 15.99 -4.28
C TRP A 44 17.55 16.90 -3.31
N ASP A 45 17.52 18.21 -3.54
CA ASP A 45 16.77 19.16 -2.71
C ASP A 45 15.25 18.95 -2.85
N ASN A 46 14.79 18.75 -4.08
CA ASN A 46 13.40 18.36 -4.32
C ASN A 46 13.10 16.95 -3.79
N ALA A 47 13.99 15.97 -3.99
CA ALA A 47 13.82 14.62 -3.44
C ALA A 47 13.70 14.63 -1.90
N VAL A 48 14.50 15.44 -1.20
CA VAL A 48 14.38 15.66 0.26
C VAL A 48 13.04 16.30 0.62
N THR A 49 12.55 17.25 -0.19
CA THR A 49 11.24 17.89 0.01
C THR A 49 10.11 16.88 -0.14
N ILE A 50 10.14 16.03 -1.16
CA ILE A 50 9.14 14.97 -1.38
C ILE A 50 9.23 13.93 -0.25
N ARG A 51 10.43 13.53 0.18
CA ARG A 51 10.60 12.63 1.33
C ARG A 51 9.97 13.18 2.61
N LYS A 52 10.06 14.50 2.86
CA LYS A 52 9.39 15.13 4.00
C LYS A 52 7.88 14.99 3.90
N LYS A 53 7.31 15.10 2.69
CA LYS A 53 5.88 14.82 2.46
C LYS A 53 5.54 13.37 2.74
N ILE A 54 6.31 12.40 2.22
CA ILE A 54 6.14 10.97 2.54
C ILE A 54 6.13 10.73 4.05
N SER A 55 7.07 11.34 4.77
CA SER A 55 7.16 11.21 6.23
C SER A 55 5.98 11.86 6.97
N GLN A 56 5.38 12.90 6.39
CA GLN A 56 4.20 13.55 6.94
C GLN A 56 2.94 12.72 6.69
N GLU A 57 2.75 12.21 5.47
CA GLU A 57 1.63 11.33 5.12
C GLU A 57 1.64 10.04 5.97
N GLU A 58 2.81 9.41 6.16
CA GLU A 58 2.94 8.24 7.05
C GLU A 58 2.58 8.56 8.51
N LYS A 59 2.96 9.74 9.01
CA LYS A 59 2.63 10.16 10.37
C LYS A 59 1.13 10.41 10.54
N GLU A 60 0.48 10.95 9.52
CA GLU A 60 -0.98 11.11 9.48
C GLU A 60 -1.68 9.76 9.43
N ALA A 61 -1.19 8.81 8.61
CA ALA A 61 -1.69 7.43 8.59
C ALA A 61 -1.56 6.76 9.97
N ASP A 62 -0.40 6.83 10.63
CA ASP A 62 -0.22 6.23 11.96
C ASP A 62 -1.14 6.88 13.02
N SER A 63 -1.43 8.18 12.87
CA SER A 63 -2.39 8.88 13.73
C SER A 63 -3.82 8.35 13.55
N LEU A 64 -4.26 8.16 12.30
CA LEU A 64 -5.55 7.54 11.97
C LEU A 64 -5.62 6.10 12.51
N LYS A 65 -4.58 5.30 12.28
CA LYS A 65 -4.46 3.94 12.83
C LYS A 65 -4.59 3.90 14.35
N ARG A 66 -3.94 4.84 15.06
CA ARG A 66 -4.05 4.95 16.51
C ARG A 66 -5.48 5.28 16.93
N GLU A 67 -6.12 6.22 16.25
CA GLU A 67 -7.52 6.58 16.51
C GLU A 67 -8.45 5.40 16.30
N ILE A 68 -8.30 4.65 15.20
CA ILE A 68 -9.09 3.44 14.91
C ILE A 68 -8.92 2.42 16.04
N ARG A 69 -7.69 2.14 16.47
CA ARG A 69 -7.42 1.17 17.56
C ARG A 69 -8.11 1.55 18.88
N LEU A 70 -8.24 2.85 19.17
CA LEU A 70 -8.86 3.36 20.40
C LEU A 70 -10.38 3.46 20.31
N THR A 71 -10.92 3.74 19.13
CA THR A 71 -12.35 4.03 18.91
C THR A 71 -13.14 2.83 18.42
N LEU A 72 -12.49 1.85 17.77
CA LEU A 72 -13.15 0.70 17.18
C LEU A 72 -13.85 -0.12 18.29
N PRO A 73 -15.20 -0.11 18.34
CA PRO A 73 -15.95 -0.77 19.40
C PRO A 73 -15.75 -2.29 19.34
N GLY A 74 -15.90 -2.99 20.45
CA GLY A 74 -16.06 -4.44 20.48
C GLY A 74 -17.49 -4.78 20.94
N GLY A 75 -18.15 -5.78 20.34
CA GLY A 75 -19.46 -6.23 20.84
C GLY A 75 -20.34 -6.96 19.82
N LEU A 76 -21.50 -7.41 20.32
CA LEU A 76 -22.47 -8.33 19.69
C LEU A 76 -23.14 -7.82 18.39
N PHE A 77 -22.97 -6.55 18.00
CA PHE A 77 -23.71 -5.92 16.90
C PHE A 77 -22.82 -5.36 15.78
N MET A 78 -21.55 -5.76 15.70
CA MET A 78 -20.69 -5.41 14.56
C MET A 78 -20.91 -6.42 13.42
N PRO A 79 -21.07 -5.98 12.16
CA PRO A 79 -21.27 -6.88 11.03
C PRO A 79 -20.00 -7.65 10.62
N VAL A 80 -18.85 -7.27 11.17
CA VAL A 80 -17.53 -7.87 10.92
C VAL A 80 -16.76 -8.02 12.24
N GLU A 81 -15.82 -8.96 12.30
CA GLU A 81 -15.02 -9.16 13.50
C GLU A 81 -13.99 -8.03 13.71
N ARG A 82 -13.91 -7.53 14.95
CA ARG A 82 -12.96 -6.46 15.32
C ARG A 82 -11.51 -6.86 15.04
N THR A 83 -11.16 -8.13 15.25
CA THR A 83 -9.83 -8.66 14.99
C THR A 83 -9.46 -8.56 13.52
N ASP A 84 -10.39 -8.88 12.62
CA ASP A 84 -10.11 -8.83 11.19
C ASP A 84 -9.88 -7.39 10.71
N LEU A 85 -10.66 -6.43 11.21
CA LEU A 85 -10.43 -5.00 10.93
C LEU A 85 -9.06 -4.52 11.43
N LEU A 86 -8.64 -4.94 12.62
CA LEU A 86 -7.32 -4.57 13.17
C LEU A 86 -6.17 -5.24 12.41
N GLU A 87 -6.37 -6.45 11.91
CA GLU A 87 -5.39 -7.14 11.07
C GLU A 87 -5.28 -6.46 9.70
N LEU A 88 -6.40 -6.08 9.10
CA LEU A 88 -6.46 -5.32 7.85
C LEU A 88 -5.73 -3.97 8.00
N LEU A 89 -6.08 -3.19 9.02
CA LEU A 89 -5.41 -1.93 9.36
C LEU A 89 -3.89 -2.11 9.53
N THR A 90 -3.46 -3.23 10.13
CA THR A 90 -2.03 -3.52 10.32
C THR A 90 -1.31 -3.79 9.00
N GLN A 91 -1.96 -4.39 8.00
CA GLN A 91 -1.33 -4.57 6.68
C GLN A 91 -1.28 -3.27 5.89
N GLN A 92 -2.35 -2.46 5.90
CA GLN A 92 -2.39 -1.15 5.24
C GLN A 92 -1.22 -0.26 5.74
N ASP A 93 -1.02 -0.18 7.05
CA ASP A 93 0.01 0.66 7.67
C ASP A 93 1.44 0.30 7.23
N LYS A 94 1.71 -0.99 6.97
CA LYS A 94 3.03 -1.43 6.51
C LYS A 94 3.40 -0.84 5.15
N ILE A 95 2.43 -0.53 4.30
CA ILE A 95 2.69 0.05 2.97
C ILE A 95 3.27 1.46 3.11
N ALA A 96 2.65 2.32 3.93
CA ALA A 96 3.15 3.68 4.19
C ALA A 96 4.54 3.64 4.88
N ASN A 97 4.72 2.73 5.85
CA ASN A 97 6.03 2.52 6.49
C ASN A 97 7.09 2.11 5.47
N LYS A 98 6.76 1.19 4.55
CA LYS A 98 7.67 0.74 3.49
C LYS A 98 8.07 1.90 2.57
N ALA A 99 7.13 2.75 2.15
CA ALA A 99 7.43 3.92 1.32
C ALA A 99 8.37 4.92 2.01
N LYS A 100 8.14 5.18 3.30
CA LYS A 100 9.03 6.00 4.14
C LYS A 100 10.42 5.39 4.30
N ASP A 101 10.50 4.07 4.47
CA ASP A 101 11.78 3.36 4.60
C ASP A 101 12.58 3.37 3.28
N ILE A 102 11.93 3.10 2.15
CA ILE A 102 12.53 3.16 0.81
C ILE A 102 13.13 4.54 0.57
N SER A 103 12.32 5.60 0.69
CA SER A 103 12.77 6.97 0.46
C SER A 103 13.86 7.40 1.44
N GLY A 104 13.80 6.93 2.69
CA GLY A 104 14.86 7.10 3.68
C GLY A 104 16.20 6.50 3.29
N ARG A 105 16.22 5.28 2.76
CA ARG A 105 17.45 4.62 2.31
C ARG A 105 18.04 5.28 1.08
N ILE A 106 17.21 5.66 0.11
CA ILE A 106 17.66 6.37 -1.09
C ILE A 106 18.32 7.70 -0.74
N ILE A 107 17.67 8.53 0.10
CA ILE A 107 18.25 9.80 0.56
C ILE A 107 19.53 9.58 1.37
N GLY A 108 19.54 8.62 2.30
CA GLY A 108 20.70 8.38 3.17
C GLY A 108 21.95 7.96 2.42
N ARG A 109 21.81 7.35 1.25
CA ARG A 109 22.92 6.92 0.38
C ARG A 109 23.15 7.83 -0.81
N GLN A 110 22.24 8.76 -1.10
CA GLN A 110 22.10 9.39 -2.42
C GLN A 110 22.20 8.34 -3.54
N LEU A 111 21.44 7.24 -3.38
CA LEU A 111 21.52 6.10 -4.29
C LEU A 111 20.91 6.47 -5.64
N LEU A 112 21.74 6.49 -6.68
CA LEU A 112 21.30 6.74 -8.05
C LEU A 112 20.89 5.44 -8.73
N VAL A 113 19.74 5.47 -9.40
CA VAL A 113 19.31 4.39 -10.31
C VAL A 113 20.06 4.58 -11.64
N PRO A 114 20.86 3.59 -12.10
CA PRO A 114 21.60 3.68 -13.35
C PRO A 114 20.72 4.01 -14.56
N GLN A 115 21.21 4.86 -15.46
CA GLN A 115 20.43 5.41 -16.57
C GLN A 115 19.71 4.36 -17.42
N THR A 116 20.36 3.22 -17.68
CA THR A 116 19.80 2.13 -18.48
C THR A 116 18.56 1.51 -17.84
N ILE A 117 18.47 1.47 -16.51
CA ILE A 117 17.38 0.83 -15.78
C ILE A 117 16.32 1.82 -15.26
N GLN A 118 16.50 3.12 -15.42
CA GLN A 118 15.58 4.15 -14.90
C GLN A 118 14.14 3.97 -15.41
N THR A 119 13.96 3.89 -16.73
CA THR A 119 12.63 3.72 -17.34
C THR A 119 11.94 2.41 -16.90
N PRO A 120 12.56 1.22 -17.02
CA PRO A 120 11.91 -0.01 -16.56
C PRO A 120 11.71 -0.03 -15.05
N PHE A 121 12.57 0.62 -14.26
CA PHE A 121 12.39 0.73 -12.81
C PHE A 121 11.17 1.59 -12.44
N ILE A 122 10.95 2.73 -13.11
CA ILE A 122 9.75 3.54 -12.89
C ILE A 122 8.49 2.79 -13.32
N ALA A 123 8.51 2.08 -14.44
CA ALA A 123 7.39 1.24 -14.86
C ALA A 123 7.07 0.15 -13.84
N TYR A 124 8.10 -0.54 -13.33
CA TYR A 124 7.97 -1.53 -12.25
C TYR A 124 7.39 -0.92 -10.96
N LEU A 125 7.91 0.22 -10.53
CA LEU A 125 7.41 0.95 -9.36
C LEU A 125 5.93 1.32 -9.53
N GLN A 126 5.55 1.86 -10.68
CA GLN A 126 4.17 2.22 -10.97
C GLN A 126 3.26 0.98 -10.89
N ARG A 127 3.67 -0.14 -11.49
CA ARG A 127 2.89 -1.38 -11.45
C ARG A 127 2.73 -1.93 -10.02
N CYS A 128 3.76 -1.82 -9.19
CA CYS A 128 3.64 -2.17 -7.76
C CYS A 128 2.67 -1.24 -7.01
N LEU A 129 2.60 0.05 -7.38
CA LEU A 129 1.66 1.00 -6.81
C LEU A 129 0.23 0.79 -7.31
N ASP A 130 0.05 0.26 -8.53
CA ASP A 130 -1.27 -0.14 -9.03
C ASP A 130 -1.86 -1.27 -8.16
N ALA A 131 -1.05 -2.19 -7.63
CA ALA A 131 -1.50 -3.17 -6.63
C ALA A 131 -2.06 -2.49 -5.37
N VAL A 132 -1.37 -1.45 -4.88
CA VAL A 132 -1.84 -0.66 -3.73
C VAL A 132 -3.13 0.09 -4.07
N ALA A 133 -3.26 0.59 -5.30
CA ALA A 133 -4.49 1.22 -5.79
C ALA A 133 -5.67 0.23 -5.80
N LEU A 134 -5.44 -1.01 -6.26
CA LEU A 134 -6.44 -2.07 -6.25
C LEU A 134 -6.89 -2.42 -4.82
N ALA A 135 -5.94 -2.53 -3.89
CA ALA A 135 -6.27 -2.76 -2.48
C ALA A 135 -7.11 -1.62 -1.88
N LYS A 136 -6.82 -0.37 -2.24
CA LYS A 136 -7.63 0.81 -1.88
C LYS A 136 -9.04 0.72 -2.48
N GLU A 137 -9.17 0.40 -3.76
CA GLU A 137 -10.47 0.21 -4.41
C GLU A 137 -11.30 -0.86 -3.70
N ALA A 138 -10.72 -2.03 -3.42
CA ALA A 138 -11.40 -3.13 -2.75
C ALA A 138 -11.90 -2.76 -1.33
N ILE A 139 -11.12 -1.99 -0.56
CA ILE A 139 -11.55 -1.48 0.76
C ILE A 139 -12.68 -0.46 0.62
N ASN A 140 -12.64 0.37 -0.42
CA ASN A 140 -13.67 1.37 -0.68
C ASN A 140 -15.00 0.73 -1.13
N GLU A 141 -14.96 -0.37 -1.88
CA GLU A 141 -16.14 -1.15 -2.28
C GLU A 141 -16.77 -1.94 -1.12
N LEU A 142 -16.06 -2.16 -0.02
CA LEU A 142 -16.55 -2.97 1.10
C LEU A 142 -17.75 -2.33 1.84
N ASP A 143 -17.86 -0.99 1.84
CA ASP A 143 -19.00 -0.29 2.47
C ASP A 143 -20.30 -0.52 1.70
N ASP A 144 -20.22 -0.50 0.37
CA ASP A 144 -21.37 -0.79 -0.51
C ASP A 144 -21.88 -2.23 -0.31
N LEU A 145 -20.97 -3.18 -0.06
CA LEU A 145 -21.32 -4.55 0.27
C LEU A 145 -21.99 -4.68 1.65
N LEU A 146 -21.51 -3.94 2.65
CA LEU A 146 -22.15 -3.88 3.96
C LEU A 146 -23.57 -3.32 3.88
N GLU A 147 -23.76 -2.20 3.18
CA GLU A 147 -25.06 -1.56 3.03
C GLU A 147 -26.06 -2.44 2.27
N ALA A 148 -25.58 -3.19 1.26
CA ALA A 148 -26.39 -4.14 0.51
C ALA A 148 -26.65 -5.46 1.27
N GLY A 149 -25.93 -5.70 2.37
CA GLY A 149 -26.07 -6.88 3.23
C GLY A 149 -25.59 -8.19 2.61
N PHE A 150 -24.47 -8.15 1.87
CA PHE A 150 -23.74 -9.33 1.36
C PHE A 150 -24.66 -10.39 0.71
N ARG A 151 -25.34 -10.00 -0.38
CA ARG A 151 -26.31 -10.85 -1.10
C ARG A 151 -25.67 -11.59 -2.27
N GLY A 152 -24.47 -12.15 -2.10
CA GLY A 152 -23.69 -12.81 -3.15
C GLY A 152 -22.82 -11.87 -4.00
N ARG A 153 -22.85 -10.56 -3.74
CA ARG A 153 -22.00 -9.57 -4.45
C ARG A 153 -20.54 -9.59 -3.96
N GLU A 154 -20.33 -10.08 -2.74
CA GLU A 154 -19.02 -10.32 -2.16
C GLU A 154 -18.19 -11.31 -2.99
N VAL A 155 -18.84 -12.30 -3.60
CA VAL A 155 -18.17 -13.26 -4.50
C VAL A 155 -17.68 -12.56 -5.77
N ASP A 156 -18.50 -11.69 -6.35
CA ASP A 156 -18.13 -10.93 -7.54
C ASP A 156 -16.98 -9.94 -7.25
N LEU A 157 -17.01 -9.27 -6.09
CA LEU A 157 -15.91 -8.38 -5.65
C LEU A 157 -14.60 -9.17 -5.50
N VAL A 158 -14.64 -10.29 -4.78
CA VAL A 158 -13.45 -11.13 -4.56
C VAL A 158 -12.93 -11.68 -5.89
N ALA A 159 -13.80 -12.17 -6.76
CA ALA A 159 -13.41 -12.70 -8.07
C ALA A 159 -12.78 -11.62 -8.96
N LYS A 160 -13.35 -10.40 -8.98
CA LYS A 160 -12.77 -9.24 -9.68
C LYS A 160 -11.38 -8.92 -9.12
N MET A 161 -11.26 -8.80 -7.80
CA MET A 161 -10.02 -8.47 -7.12
C MET A 161 -8.92 -9.51 -7.39
N ILE A 162 -9.22 -10.80 -7.31
CA ILE A 162 -8.25 -11.88 -7.62
C ILE A 162 -7.80 -11.77 -9.08
N SER A 163 -8.74 -11.66 -10.02
CA SER A 163 -8.40 -11.58 -11.45
C SER A 163 -7.55 -10.35 -11.79
N GLU A 164 -7.80 -9.21 -11.15
CA GLU A 164 -7.02 -7.99 -11.37
C GLU A 164 -5.65 -8.08 -10.69
N LEU A 165 -5.57 -8.70 -9.52
CA LEU A 165 -4.33 -8.91 -8.80
C LEU A 165 -3.39 -9.89 -9.53
N ASP A 166 -3.92 -10.99 -10.07
CA ASP A 166 -3.16 -11.95 -10.89
C ASP A 166 -2.52 -11.26 -12.10
N ALA A 167 -3.26 -10.36 -12.77
CA ALA A 167 -2.73 -9.59 -13.90
C ALA A 167 -1.67 -8.58 -13.47
N ILE A 168 -1.80 -7.98 -12.29
CA ILE A 168 -0.77 -7.10 -11.72
C ILE A 168 0.48 -7.91 -11.38
N GLU A 169 0.31 -9.09 -10.77
CA GLU A 169 1.40 -9.96 -10.35
C GLU A 169 2.24 -10.41 -11.56
N GLU A 170 1.59 -10.90 -12.62
CA GLU A 170 2.22 -11.29 -13.88
C GLU A 170 3.05 -10.14 -14.48
N ASP A 171 2.47 -8.94 -14.57
CA ASP A 171 3.17 -7.76 -15.07
C ASP A 171 4.35 -7.35 -14.16
N THR A 172 4.17 -7.39 -12.84
CA THR A 172 5.22 -7.02 -11.88
C THR A 172 6.38 -8.01 -11.91
N ASP A 173 6.12 -9.30 -12.06
CA ASP A 173 7.16 -10.33 -12.17
C ASP A 173 8.00 -10.15 -13.43
N ASP A 174 7.35 -9.94 -14.58
CA ASP A 174 8.04 -9.69 -15.85
C ASP A 174 8.90 -8.42 -15.78
N LEU A 175 8.35 -7.33 -15.24
CA LEU A 175 9.09 -6.08 -15.04
C LEU A 175 10.24 -6.25 -14.04
N GLN A 176 10.03 -6.99 -12.95
CA GLN A 176 11.07 -7.26 -11.95
C GLN A 176 12.22 -8.06 -12.55
N ILE A 177 11.92 -9.11 -13.34
CA ILE A 177 12.91 -9.91 -14.06
C ILE A 177 13.68 -9.00 -15.04
N GLN A 178 12.97 -8.15 -15.79
CA GLN A 178 13.59 -7.23 -16.74
C GLN A 178 14.57 -6.28 -16.05
N VAL A 179 14.16 -5.62 -14.96
CA VAL A 179 14.99 -4.69 -14.20
C VAL A 179 16.22 -5.40 -13.62
N ARG A 180 16.04 -6.58 -13.00
CA ARG A 180 17.13 -7.39 -12.46
C ARG A 180 18.12 -7.84 -13.53
N ARG A 181 17.62 -8.27 -14.70
CA ARG A 181 18.47 -8.71 -15.82
C ARG A 181 19.31 -7.56 -16.36
N GLN A 182 18.75 -6.35 -16.45
CA GLN A 182 19.51 -5.18 -16.87
C GLN A 182 20.54 -4.74 -15.83
N LEU A 183 20.19 -4.78 -14.54
CA LEU A 183 21.14 -4.53 -13.46
C LEU A 183 22.29 -5.55 -13.49
N PHE A 184 21.98 -6.84 -13.65
CA PHE A 184 22.98 -7.92 -13.77
C PHE A 184 24.00 -7.67 -14.88
N ALA A 185 23.53 -7.21 -16.05
CA ALA A 185 24.39 -6.94 -17.20
C ALA A 185 25.44 -5.83 -16.95
N MET A 186 25.22 -4.97 -15.95
CA MET A 186 26.11 -3.84 -15.63
C MET A 186 26.77 -3.92 -14.26
N GLU A 187 26.62 -5.03 -13.52
CA GLU A 187 27.21 -5.17 -12.18
C GLU A 187 28.73 -4.97 -12.17
N ALA A 188 29.41 -5.42 -13.23
CA ALA A 188 30.86 -5.30 -13.38
C ALA A 188 31.35 -3.84 -13.49
N GLU A 189 30.45 -2.92 -13.82
CA GLU A 189 30.74 -1.49 -14.02
C GLU A 189 30.43 -0.65 -12.76
N LEU A 190 29.78 -1.24 -11.76
CA LEU A 190 29.27 -0.56 -10.57
C LEU A 190 30.04 -0.96 -9.32
N ASN A 191 29.95 -0.14 -8.27
CA ASN A 191 30.43 -0.52 -6.97
C ASN A 191 29.58 -1.71 -6.44
N PRO A 192 30.18 -2.81 -5.96
CA PRO A 192 29.43 -3.99 -5.53
C PRO A 192 28.48 -3.70 -4.36
N ILE A 193 28.80 -2.72 -3.51
CA ILE A 193 27.91 -2.31 -2.42
C ILE A 193 26.65 -1.65 -3.00
N ASP A 194 26.81 -0.77 -4.00
CA ASP A 194 25.67 -0.10 -4.64
C ASP A 194 24.80 -1.08 -5.44
N VAL A 195 25.41 -2.06 -6.11
CA VAL A 195 24.69 -3.19 -6.73
C VAL A 195 23.78 -3.90 -5.71
N MET A 196 24.33 -4.25 -4.54
CA MET A 196 23.54 -4.90 -3.48
C MET A 196 22.39 -4.02 -2.98
N PHE A 197 22.60 -2.70 -2.87
CA PHE A 197 21.53 -1.78 -2.51
C PHE A 197 20.49 -1.62 -3.61
N LEU A 198 20.87 -1.63 -4.88
CA LEU A 198 19.93 -1.58 -6.01
C LEU A 198 19.01 -2.82 -6.02
N TYR A 199 19.57 -4.02 -5.86
CA TYR A 199 18.75 -5.24 -5.70
C TYR A 199 17.82 -5.15 -4.49
N LYS A 200 18.29 -4.62 -3.37
CA LYS A 200 17.47 -4.44 -2.16
C LYS A 200 16.34 -3.43 -2.37
N ILE A 201 16.56 -2.37 -3.14
CA ILE A 201 15.50 -1.41 -3.47
C ILE A 201 14.48 -2.03 -4.43
N ILE A 202 14.91 -2.82 -5.42
CA ILE A 202 14.00 -3.55 -6.31
C ILE A 202 13.10 -4.51 -5.51
N GLU A 203 13.68 -5.26 -4.57
CA GLU A 203 12.95 -6.12 -3.63
C GLU A 203 11.95 -5.31 -2.80
N TRP A 204 12.38 -4.18 -2.24
CA TRP A 204 11.52 -3.34 -1.39
C TRP A 204 10.37 -2.67 -2.13
N VAL A 205 10.56 -2.32 -3.40
CA VAL A 205 9.47 -1.84 -4.25
C VAL A 205 8.47 -2.97 -4.50
N GLY A 206 8.94 -4.20 -4.72
CA GLY A 206 8.07 -5.39 -4.84
C GLY A 206 7.27 -5.65 -3.56
N ASP A 207 7.88 -5.47 -2.38
CA ASP A 207 7.19 -5.61 -1.10
C ASP A 207 5.93 -4.72 -0.99
N LEU A 208 5.81 -3.62 -1.76
CA LEU A 208 4.59 -2.81 -1.79
C LEU A 208 3.40 -3.57 -2.38
N ALA A 209 3.64 -4.33 -3.45
CA ALA A 209 2.64 -5.17 -4.10
C ALA A 209 2.27 -6.35 -3.18
N ASP A 210 3.24 -7.06 -2.61
CA ASP A 210 3.00 -8.14 -1.63
C ASP A 210 2.17 -7.67 -0.43
N LEU A 211 2.42 -6.44 0.04
CA LEU A 211 1.64 -5.87 1.15
C LEU A 211 0.21 -5.55 0.73
N ALA A 212 -0.01 -5.10 -0.51
CA ALA A 212 -1.33 -4.89 -1.08
C ALA A 212 -2.09 -6.20 -1.28
N GLU A 213 -1.44 -7.26 -1.75
CA GLU A 213 -2.01 -8.61 -1.83
C GLU A 213 -2.48 -9.08 -0.46
N ARG A 214 -1.69 -8.87 0.59
CA ARG A 214 -2.09 -9.25 1.97
C ARG A 214 -3.30 -8.47 2.48
N VAL A 215 -3.52 -7.24 2.00
CA VAL A 215 -4.73 -6.47 2.26
C VAL A 215 -5.93 -7.16 1.58
N GLY A 216 -5.79 -7.51 0.29
CA GLY A 216 -6.82 -8.25 -0.46
C GLY A 216 -7.15 -9.62 0.15
N SER A 217 -6.13 -10.42 0.46
CA SER A 217 -6.29 -11.72 1.13
C SER A 217 -7.05 -11.60 2.46
N ARG A 218 -6.83 -10.50 3.19
CA ARG A 218 -7.56 -10.26 4.45
C ARG A 218 -9.02 -9.94 4.20
N LEU A 219 -9.32 -9.16 3.17
CA LEU A 219 -10.71 -8.89 2.75
C LEU A 219 -11.42 -10.17 2.33
N GLU A 220 -10.78 -11.03 1.55
CA GLU A 220 -11.34 -12.33 1.17
C GLU A 220 -11.70 -13.17 2.40
N LEU A 221 -10.79 -13.28 3.36
CA LEU A 221 -11.02 -14.02 4.61
C LEU A 221 -12.16 -13.41 5.45
N MET A 222 -12.32 -12.09 5.42
CA MET A 222 -13.44 -11.42 6.08
C MET A 222 -14.77 -11.78 5.41
N LEU A 223 -14.82 -11.70 4.08
CA LEU A 223 -16.02 -11.95 3.28
C LEU A 223 -16.45 -13.41 3.30
N ALA A 224 -15.51 -14.35 3.40
CA ALA A 224 -15.80 -15.78 3.51
C ALA A 224 -16.49 -16.19 4.82
N ARG A 225 -16.56 -15.29 5.82
CA ARG A 225 -17.23 -15.53 7.11
C ARG A 225 -18.64 -14.95 7.19
N VAL A 226 -19.05 -14.16 6.19
CA VAL A 226 -20.33 -13.44 6.19
C VAL A 226 -21.43 -14.26 5.52
#